data_AF-A0A1G5ZST6-F1
#
_entry.id   AF-A0A1G5ZST6-F1
#
_cell.length_a   1.000
_cell.length_b   1.000
_cell.length_c   1.000
_cell.angle_alpha   90.00
_cell.angle_beta   90.00
_cell.angle_gamma   90.00
#
_symmetry.space_group_name_H-M   'P 1'
#
loop_
_entity.id
_entity.type
_entity.pdbx_description
1 polymer ?
#
loop_
_entity_poly.entity_id
_entity_poly.type
_entity_poly.pdbx_seq_one_letter_code
_entity_poly.pdbx_strand_id
1 'polypeptide(L)'
;MIYDATACPQDIAYPTDLRLLSKSREITEAIIDELHAAKQQGKKPRTYRKVAQKAYLKVAQNKNPSKKVIRKGIKSQLQYLKRNFKTIEKQLTGFKVFPLSYRMQRKYWIIQTLYEQQLGMFQTRSHQVDDRIVSIDQPHVRPIVRGKARAKTEFGAKIHLSLVDGFSFLDTISWDAFHEGNHLSEYVENYKKRFGFYPAKVLADKIYCTRENRKWLKDKNIKLAAKPLGRPSAKAVENHVRPGERNPIEGKFGQAKNAYGMNRIRARLKHTSQSWIASIILVLNLVKLAGMALACLGFSAQEKLNPAFHNTLNVILTVFKIKNQSKRESGLALLTYAA
;
A
#
# COMPACT_ATOMS: atom_id res chain seq x y z
N MET A 1 17.42 -6.44 8.79
CA MET A 1 16.39 -5.56 8.16
C MET A 1 15.71 -6.29 7.02
N ILE A 2 14.40 -6.11 6.83
CA ILE A 2 13.64 -6.73 5.73
C ILE A 2 13.05 -5.64 4.82
N TYR A 3 13.17 -5.80 3.51
CA TYR A 3 12.64 -4.88 2.50
C TYR A 3 11.59 -5.53 1.64
N ASP A 4 10.48 -4.83 1.43
CA ASP A 4 9.45 -5.25 0.50
C ASP A 4 8.59 -4.06 0.04
N ALA A 5 7.96 -4.20 -1.12
CA ALA A 5 7.12 -3.18 -1.72
C ALA A 5 5.72 -3.71 -2.06
N THR A 6 4.72 -2.89 -1.76
CA THR A 6 3.30 -3.23 -2.00
C THR A 6 2.58 -2.08 -2.64
N ALA A 7 1.50 -2.40 -3.37
CA ALA A 7 0.56 -1.38 -3.80
C ALA A 7 -0.53 -1.19 -2.72
N CYS A 8 -0.99 0.05 -2.60
CA CYS A 8 -2.06 0.52 -1.73
C CYS A 8 -3.22 0.98 -2.64
N PRO A 9 -4.18 0.10 -2.95
CA PRO A 9 -5.26 0.42 -3.86
C PRO A 9 -6.13 1.57 -3.34
N GLN A 10 -6.46 2.48 -4.25
CA GLN A 10 -7.35 3.59 -4.03
C GLN A 10 -8.81 3.15 -4.25
N ASP A 11 -9.74 3.73 -3.49
CA ASP A 11 -11.19 3.56 -3.67
C ASP A 11 -11.66 4.25 -4.95
N ILE A 12 -11.42 3.60 -6.08
CA ILE A 12 -11.91 3.96 -7.40
C ILE A 12 -12.68 2.80 -8.02
N ALA A 13 -13.64 3.14 -8.87
CA ALA A 13 -14.28 2.14 -9.71
C ALA A 13 -13.25 1.53 -10.67
N TYR A 14 -13.36 0.23 -10.94
CA TYR A 14 -12.44 -0.45 -11.85
C TYR A 14 -12.39 0.27 -13.22
N PRO A 15 -11.20 0.72 -13.65
CA PRO A 15 -11.07 1.64 -14.76
C PRO A 15 -11.00 0.89 -16.09
N THR A 16 -12.13 0.84 -16.81
CA THR A 16 -12.14 0.41 -18.21
C THR A 16 -12.17 1.63 -19.12
N ASP A 17 -11.45 1.56 -20.24
CA ASP A 17 -11.37 2.64 -21.23
C ASP A 17 -12.76 3.10 -21.68
N LEU A 18 -13.65 2.14 -21.95
CA LEU A 18 -15.03 2.42 -22.34
C LEU A 18 -15.81 3.17 -21.24
N ARG A 19 -15.67 2.78 -19.98
CA ARG A 19 -16.37 3.41 -18.86
C ARG A 19 -15.84 4.83 -18.60
N LEU A 20 -14.52 5.01 -18.67
CA LEU A 20 -13.88 6.33 -18.54
C LEU A 20 -14.34 7.29 -19.63
N LEU A 21 -14.39 6.83 -20.89
CA LEU A 21 -14.89 7.63 -22.00
C LEU A 21 -16.40 7.95 -21.87
N SER A 22 -17.22 7.00 -21.41
CA SER A 22 -18.65 7.26 -21.15
C SER A 22 -18.84 8.31 -20.06
N LYS A 23 -18.11 8.21 -18.95
CA LYS A 23 -18.16 9.19 -17.86
C LYS A 23 -17.69 10.57 -18.32
N SER A 24 -16.66 10.60 -19.16
CA SER A 24 -16.16 11.85 -19.76
C SER A 24 -17.20 12.50 -20.67
N ARG A 25 -17.90 11.70 -21.48
CA ARG A 25 -19.01 12.18 -22.30
C ARG A 25 -20.11 12.82 -21.44
N GLU A 26 -20.55 12.15 -20.37
CA GLU A 26 -21.58 12.68 -19.46
C GLU A 26 -21.14 14.02 -18.83
N ILE A 27 -19.89 14.12 -18.37
CA ILE A 27 -19.36 15.36 -17.80
C ILE A 27 -19.32 16.48 -18.86
N THR A 28 -18.87 16.19 -20.08
CA THR A 28 -18.84 17.19 -21.16
C THR A 28 -20.24 17.61 -21.63
N GLU A 29 -21.23 16.73 -21.58
CA GLU A 29 -22.63 17.08 -21.82
C GLU A 29 -23.17 18.03 -20.74
N ALA A 30 -22.81 17.80 -19.48
CA ALA A 30 -23.14 18.73 -18.39
C ALA A 30 -22.44 20.10 -18.54
N ILE A 31 -21.19 20.12 -19.01
CA ILE A 31 -20.48 21.38 -19.33
C ILE A 31 -21.22 22.16 -20.42
N ILE A 32 -21.66 21.50 -21.50
CA ILE A 32 -22.44 22.15 -22.56
C ILE A 32 -23.74 22.75 -21.99
N ASP A 33 -24.38 22.04 -21.06
CA ASP A 33 -25.61 22.49 -20.39
C ASP A 33 -25.35 23.76 -19.56
N GLU A 34 -24.26 23.79 -18.78
CA GLU A 34 -23.86 24.95 -17.96
C GLU A 34 -23.45 26.15 -18.82
N LEU A 35 -22.62 25.95 -19.85
CA LEU A 35 -22.21 27.02 -20.76
C LEU A 35 -23.40 27.64 -21.49
N HIS A 36 -24.36 26.81 -21.90
CA HIS A 36 -25.57 27.30 -22.55
C HIS A 36 -26.47 28.07 -21.59
N ALA A 37 -26.58 27.63 -20.34
CA ALA A 37 -27.33 28.33 -19.30
C ALA A 37 -26.69 29.69 -18.97
N ALA A 38 -25.35 29.75 -18.89
CA ALA A 38 -24.60 30.98 -18.62
C ALA A 38 -24.70 32.01 -19.74
N LYS A 39 -24.79 31.56 -21.01
CA LYS A 39 -24.99 32.45 -22.16
C LYS A 39 -25.82 31.78 -23.24
N GLN A 40 -27.11 32.13 -23.27
CA GLN A 40 -28.05 31.60 -24.26
C GLN A 40 -27.81 32.25 -25.62
N GLN A 41 -27.03 31.57 -26.47
CA GLN A 41 -26.90 31.92 -27.89
C GLN A 41 -27.79 31.02 -28.74
N GLY A 42 -29.05 31.41 -28.90
CA GLY A 42 -30.03 30.69 -29.71
C GLY A 42 -30.38 29.30 -29.16
N LYS A 43 -30.70 28.35 -30.05
CA LYS A 43 -31.09 27.00 -29.65
C LYS A 43 -29.91 26.20 -29.11
N LYS A 44 -30.11 25.51 -27.98
CA LYS A 44 -29.13 24.62 -27.37
C LYS A 44 -28.50 23.64 -28.39
N PRO A 45 -27.16 23.52 -28.43
CA PRO A 45 -26.49 22.56 -29.29
C PRO A 45 -26.99 21.13 -29.06
N ARG A 46 -27.21 20.38 -30.16
CA ARG A 46 -27.65 18.99 -30.08
C ARG A 46 -26.53 18.13 -29.52
N THR A 47 -26.76 17.55 -28.33
CA THR A 47 -25.95 16.45 -27.80
C THR A 47 -26.54 15.09 -28.18
N TYR A 48 -25.70 14.08 -28.36
CA TYR A 48 -26.12 12.71 -28.67
C TYR A 48 -26.37 11.86 -27.40
N ARG A 49 -26.56 12.48 -26.24
CA ARG A 49 -26.59 11.83 -24.91
C ARG A 49 -27.40 10.53 -24.84
N LYS A 50 -28.65 10.56 -25.33
CA LYS A 50 -29.55 9.38 -25.32
C LYS A 50 -28.99 8.23 -26.19
N VAL A 51 -28.50 8.55 -27.39
CA VAL A 51 -27.96 7.56 -28.33
C VAL A 51 -26.63 7.01 -27.83
N ALA A 52 -25.77 7.88 -27.31
CA ALA A 52 -24.46 7.53 -26.79
C ALA A 52 -24.55 6.66 -25.52
N GLN A 53 -25.53 6.94 -24.65
CA GLN A 53 -25.81 6.13 -23.46
C GLN A 53 -26.31 4.73 -23.85
N LYS A 54 -27.28 4.62 -24.78
CA LYS A 54 -27.73 3.31 -25.29
C LYS A 54 -26.59 2.49 -25.90
N ALA A 55 -25.73 3.14 -26.70
CA ALA A 55 -24.58 2.48 -27.31
C ALA A 55 -23.56 1.99 -26.27
N TYR A 56 -23.34 2.76 -25.20
CA TYR A 56 -22.51 2.34 -24.06
C TYR A 56 -23.12 1.14 -23.32
N LEU A 57 -24.40 1.23 -22.94
CA LEU A 57 -25.10 0.19 -22.18
C LEU A 57 -25.09 -1.16 -22.91
N LYS A 58 -25.29 -1.16 -24.23
CA LYS A 58 -25.23 -2.39 -25.04
C LYS A 58 -23.90 -3.14 -24.90
N VAL A 59 -22.78 -2.42 -24.73
CA VAL A 59 -21.47 -3.04 -24.53
C VAL A 59 -21.23 -3.36 -23.05
N ALA A 60 -21.63 -2.46 -22.14
CA ALA A 60 -21.40 -2.61 -20.69
C ALA A 60 -22.23 -3.73 -20.05
N GLN A 61 -23.43 -3.99 -20.56
CA GLN A 61 -24.32 -5.07 -20.08
C GLN A 61 -23.94 -6.44 -20.64
N ASN A 62 -23.09 -6.49 -21.67
CA ASN A 62 -22.56 -7.75 -22.18
C ASN A 62 -21.51 -8.29 -21.19
N LYS A 63 -21.73 -9.49 -20.64
CA LYS A 63 -20.80 -10.13 -19.69
C LYS A 63 -19.43 -10.41 -20.31
N ASN A 64 -19.38 -10.83 -21.57
CA ASN A 64 -18.17 -11.23 -22.27
C ASN A 64 -18.07 -10.54 -23.66
N PRO A 65 -17.87 -9.21 -23.69
CA PRO A 65 -17.82 -8.48 -24.95
C PRO A 65 -16.53 -8.80 -25.70
N SER A 66 -16.65 -9.15 -26.99
CA SER A 66 -15.49 -9.42 -27.83
C SER A 66 -14.62 -8.16 -28.02
N LYS A 67 -13.32 -8.35 -28.29
CA LYS A 67 -12.38 -7.24 -28.56
C LYS A 67 -12.90 -6.29 -29.64
N LYS A 68 -13.55 -6.81 -30.69
CA LYS A 68 -14.16 -6.03 -31.78
C LYS A 68 -15.31 -5.15 -31.26
N VAL A 69 -16.17 -5.69 -30.40
CA VAL A 69 -17.29 -4.95 -29.80
C VAL A 69 -16.79 -3.85 -28.87
N ILE A 70 -15.81 -4.15 -28.00
CA ILE A 70 -15.18 -3.15 -27.12
C ILE A 70 -14.57 -2.01 -27.95
N ARG A 71 -13.78 -2.35 -28.98
CA ARG A 71 -13.13 -1.37 -29.85
C ARG A 71 -14.15 -0.50 -30.58
N LYS A 72 -15.26 -1.06 -31.07
CA LYS A 72 -16.36 -0.29 -31.65
C LYS A 72 -16.99 0.66 -30.63
N GLY A 73 -17.21 0.20 -29.40
CA GLY A 73 -17.71 1.03 -28.30
C GLY A 73 -16.79 2.21 -27.99
N ILE A 74 -15.49 1.97 -27.85
CA ILE A 74 -14.46 3.00 -27.63
C ILE A 74 -14.48 4.03 -28.78
N LYS A 75 -14.45 3.57 -30.04
CA LYS A 75 -14.51 4.45 -31.22
C LYS A 75 -15.72 5.38 -31.16
N SER A 76 -16.90 4.84 -30.86
CA SER A 76 -18.13 5.64 -30.76
C SER A 76 -18.03 6.68 -29.64
N GLN A 77 -17.54 6.31 -28.45
CA GLN A 77 -17.40 7.26 -27.35
C GLN A 77 -16.39 8.38 -27.64
N LEU A 78 -15.25 8.05 -28.26
CA LEU A 78 -14.27 9.05 -28.73
C LEU A 78 -14.91 10.03 -29.71
N GLN A 79 -15.73 9.55 -30.64
CA GLN A 79 -16.42 10.42 -31.60
C GLN A 79 -17.46 11.34 -30.95
N TYR A 80 -18.19 10.87 -29.92
CA TYR A 80 -19.10 11.72 -29.16
C TYR A 80 -18.35 12.80 -28.39
N LEU A 81 -17.27 12.43 -27.70
CA LEU A 81 -16.40 13.37 -26.99
C LEU A 81 -15.81 14.44 -27.92
N LYS A 82 -15.29 14.05 -29.08
CA LYS A 82 -14.76 14.99 -30.08
C LYS A 82 -15.79 16.04 -30.49
N ARG A 83 -17.05 15.65 -30.68
CA ARG A 83 -18.14 16.58 -31.00
C ARG A 83 -18.49 17.50 -29.83
N ASN A 84 -18.47 16.96 -28.61
CA ASN A 84 -18.71 17.75 -27.41
C ASN A 84 -17.61 18.81 -27.22
N PHE A 85 -16.33 18.46 -27.42
CA PHE A 85 -15.23 19.43 -27.37
C PHE A 85 -15.40 20.57 -28.34
N LYS A 86 -15.69 20.27 -29.62
CA LYS A 86 -15.97 21.31 -30.62
C LYS A 86 -17.10 22.25 -30.21
N THR A 87 -18.14 21.70 -29.57
CA THR A 87 -19.26 22.50 -29.04
C THR A 87 -18.83 23.40 -27.88
N ILE A 88 -18.11 22.83 -26.91
CA ILE A 88 -17.62 23.53 -25.73
C ILE A 88 -16.67 24.66 -26.14
N GLU A 89 -15.69 24.37 -26.99
CA GLU A 89 -14.74 25.37 -27.51
C GLU A 89 -15.46 26.53 -28.20
N LYS A 90 -16.45 26.23 -29.07
CA LYS A 90 -17.25 27.26 -29.73
C LYS A 90 -18.08 28.10 -28.75
N GLN A 91 -18.60 27.51 -27.68
CA GLN A 91 -19.33 28.27 -26.66
C GLN A 91 -18.40 29.15 -25.82
N LEU A 92 -17.21 28.63 -25.50
CA LEU A 92 -16.20 29.34 -24.70
C LEU A 92 -15.67 30.60 -25.39
N THR A 93 -15.60 30.66 -26.74
CA THR A 93 -15.20 31.89 -27.46
C THR A 93 -16.13 33.08 -27.19
N GLY A 94 -17.37 32.83 -26.76
CA GLY A 94 -18.32 33.86 -26.39
C GLY A 94 -18.07 34.51 -25.04
N PHE A 95 -17.11 34.04 -24.25
CA PHE A 95 -16.84 34.55 -22.90
C PHE A 95 -15.44 35.18 -22.81
N LYS A 96 -15.35 36.35 -22.16
CA LYS A 96 -14.06 37.01 -21.87
C LYS A 96 -13.31 36.34 -20.71
N VAL A 97 -14.07 35.79 -19.75
CA VAL A 97 -13.56 35.10 -18.56
C VAL A 97 -14.11 33.67 -18.56
N PHE A 98 -13.32 32.70 -18.10
CA PHE A 98 -13.74 31.31 -18.08
C PHE A 98 -14.98 31.12 -17.20
N PRO A 99 -16.13 30.68 -17.76
CA PRO A 99 -17.42 30.76 -17.07
C PRO A 99 -17.72 29.57 -16.15
N LEU A 100 -16.91 28.51 -16.17
CA LEU A 100 -17.15 27.32 -15.35
C LEU A 100 -16.46 27.43 -13.99
N SER A 101 -17.03 26.77 -12.99
CA SER A 101 -16.36 26.59 -11.71
C SER A 101 -14.99 25.90 -11.86
N TYR A 102 -14.05 26.21 -10.97
CA TYR A 102 -12.73 25.56 -10.92
C TYR A 102 -12.80 24.03 -10.98
N ARG A 103 -13.80 23.44 -10.30
CA ARG A 103 -14.01 21.98 -10.30
C ARG A 103 -14.35 21.43 -11.68
N MET A 104 -15.19 22.12 -12.44
CA MET A 104 -15.59 21.69 -13.78
C MET A 104 -14.51 21.99 -14.83
N GLN A 105 -13.84 23.14 -14.72
CA GLN A 105 -12.65 23.46 -15.49
C GLN A 105 -11.58 22.37 -15.35
N ARG A 106 -11.23 22.01 -14.12
CA ARG A 106 -10.24 20.96 -13.84
C ARG A 106 -10.66 19.62 -14.43
N LYS A 107 -11.94 19.24 -14.32
CA LYS A 107 -12.45 18.00 -14.93
C LYS A 107 -12.37 18.04 -16.45
N TYR A 108 -12.67 19.18 -17.07
CA TYR A 108 -12.61 19.35 -18.51
C TYR A 108 -11.19 19.13 -19.03
N TRP A 109 -10.18 19.74 -18.40
CA TRP A 109 -8.77 19.53 -18.77
C TRP A 109 -8.32 18.08 -18.61
N ILE A 110 -8.67 17.43 -17.49
CA ILE A 110 -8.39 16.00 -17.29
C ILE A 110 -9.02 15.14 -18.39
N ILE A 111 -10.25 15.47 -18.80
CA ILE A 111 -10.97 14.76 -19.86
C ILE A 111 -10.31 14.96 -21.24
N GLN A 112 -9.73 16.14 -21.52
CA GLN A 112 -8.96 16.37 -22.74
C GLN A 112 -7.71 15.48 -22.79
N THR A 113 -6.93 15.45 -21.72
CA THR A 113 -5.76 14.54 -21.63
C THR A 113 -6.17 13.07 -21.73
N LEU A 114 -7.26 12.67 -21.05
CA LEU A 114 -7.78 11.30 -21.17
C LEU A 114 -8.16 10.98 -22.62
N TYR A 115 -8.82 11.91 -23.31
CA TYR A 115 -9.20 11.73 -24.71
C TYR A 115 -7.98 11.51 -25.60
N GLU A 116 -6.93 12.31 -25.44
CA GLU A 116 -5.68 12.18 -26.20
C GLU A 116 -5.02 10.83 -25.95
N GLN A 117 -4.87 10.43 -24.69
CA GLN A 117 -4.32 9.12 -24.32
C GLN A 117 -5.12 7.96 -24.95
N GLN A 118 -6.44 8.01 -24.86
CA GLN A 118 -7.33 6.99 -25.39
C GLN A 118 -7.38 6.96 -26.92
N LEU A 119 -7.31 8.11 -27.58
CA LEU A 119 -7.25 8.21 -29.03
C LEU A 119 -5.93 7.65 -29.56
N GLY A 120 -4.80 8.01 -28.93
CA GLY A 120 -3.48 7.50 -29.27
C GLY A 120 -3.41 5.97 -29.13
N MET A 121 -3.84 5.43 -27.98
CA MET A 121 -3.96 3.98 -27.76
C MET A 121 -4.87 3.31 -28.78
N PHE A 122 -6.01 3.94 -29.12
CA PHE A 122 -6.93 3.40 -30.11
C PHE A 122 -6.28 3.30 -31.50
N GLN A 123 -5.60 4.35 -31.95
CA GLN A 123 -4.96 4.44 -33.27
C GLN A 123 -3.78 3.49 -33.40
N THR A 124 -2.86 3.49 -32.43
CA THR A 124 -1.66 2.64 -32.42
C THR A 124 -1.94 1.19 -32.06
N ARG A 125 -3.16 0.87 -31.63
CA ARG A 125 -3.55 -0.45 -31.09
C ARG A 125 -2.70 -0.86 -29.88
N SER A 126 -2.28 0.11 -29.09
CA SER A 126 -1.54 -0.08 -27.83
C SER A 126 -2.47 -0.09 -26.62
N HIS A 127 -1.98 -0.67 -25.52
CA HIS A 127 -2.61 -0.61 -24.19
C HIS A 127 -1.76 0.15 -23.16
N GLN A 128 -0.67 0.76 -23.62
CA GLN A 128 0.30 1.48 -22.81
C GLN A 128 0.32 2.95 -23.22
N VAL A 129 0.39 3.81 -22.20
CA VAL A 129 0.55 5.25 -22.32
C VAL A 129 1.13 5.75 -21.00
N ASP A 130 2.03 6.72 -21.10
CA ASP A 130 2.63 7.34 -19.93
C ASP A 130 1.59 8.17 -19.18
N ASP A 131 1.72 8.24 -17.85
CA ASP A 131 0.80 8.97 -16.98
C ASP A 131 -0.69 8.64 -17.20
N ARG A 132 -0.98 7.37 -17.49
CA ARG A 132 -2.34 6.91 -17.83
C ARG A 132 -3.37 7.36 -16.80
N ILE A 133 -4.37 8.11 -17.26
CA ILE A 133 -5.52 8.50 -16.45
C ILE A 133 -6.44 7.30 -16.30
N VAL A 134 -6.55 6.82 -15.06
CA VAL A 134 -7.44 5.73 -14.68
C VAL A 134 -8.68 6.23 -13.92
N SER A 135 -8.71 7.49 -13.51
CA SER A 135 -9.86 8.09 -12.83
C SER A 135 -9.93 9.59 -13.09
N ILE A 136 -11.09 10.08 -13.54
CA ILE A 136 -11.32 11.51 -13.78
C ILE A 136 -11.33 12.30 -12.46
N ASP A 137 -11.89 11.70 -11.39
CA ASP A 137 -11.95 12.37 -10.10
C ASP A 137 -10.60 12.32 -9.36
N GLN A 138 -9.80 11.28 -9.60
CA GLN A 138 -8.52 11.03 -8.95
C GLN A 138 -7.41 10.80 -10.00
N PRO A 139 -7.00 11.84 -10.76
CA PRO A 139 -6.11 11.71 -11.92
C PRO A 139 -4.66 11.35 -11.56
N HIS A 140 -4.28 11.40 -10.28
CA HIS A 140 -2.95 11.03 -9.78
C HIS A 140 -2.83 9.52 -9.51
N VAL A 141 -3.94 8.79 -9.48
CA VAL A 141 -3.93 7.33 -9.32
C VAL A 141 -3.29 6.71 -10.57
N ARG A 142 -2.45 5.69 -10.37
CA ARG A 142 -1.74 5.00 -11.46
C ARG A 142 -2.00 3.50 -11.42
N PRO A 143 -1.91 2.81 -12.56
CA PRO A 143 -1.89 1.36 -12.61
C PRO A 143 -0.53 0.82 -12.13
N ILE A 144 -0.53 -0.05 -11.12
CA ILE A 144 0.63 -0.77 -10.61
C ILE A 144 0.50 -2.24 -10.97
N VAL A 145 1.35 -2.72 -11.89
CA VAL A 145 1.36 -4.13 -12.31
C VAL A 145 1.92 -4.99 -11.18
N ARG A 146 1.18 -6.05 -10.82
CA ARG A 146 1.57 -7.06 -9.83
C ARG A 146 1.66 -8.42 -10.52
N GLY A 147 2.67 -9.21 -10.20
CA GLY A 147 2.83 -10.60 -10.68
C GLY A 147 1.85 -11.61 -10.06
N LYS A 148 0.70 -11.16 -9.52
CA LYS A 148 -0.26 -12.03 -8.83
C LYS A 148 -1.34 -12.53 -9.81
N ALA A 149 -1.67 -13.82 -9.72
CA ALA A 149 -2.60 -14.48 -10.65
C ALA A 149 -4.04 -13.89 -10.64
N ARG A 150 -4.57 -13.49 -9.47
CA ARG A 150 -5.95 -12.98 -9.33
C ARG A 150 -6.13 -11.51 -9.72
N ALA A 151 -5.10 -10.68 -9.54
CA ALA A 151 -5.15 -9.25 -9.84
C ALA A 151 -3.82 -8.81 -10.46
N LYS A 152 -3.78 -8.75 -11.79
CA LYS A 152 -2.57 -8.37 -12.55
C LYS A 152 -2.18 -6.91 -12.35
N THR A 153 -3.14 -6.05 -12.02
CA THR A 153 -2.92 -4.61 -11.85
C THR A 153 -3.76 -4.11 -10.68
N GLU A 154 -3.13 -3.41 -9.75
CA GLU A 154 -3.77 -2.64 -8.69
C GLU A 154 -3.73 -1.15 -9.06
N PHE A 155 -4.64 -0.32 -8.55
CA PHE A 155 -4.69 1.10 -8.90
C PHE A 155 -4.53 1.95 -7.65
N GLY A 156 -3.39 2.62 -7.50
CA GLY A 156 -3.09 3.36 -6.27
C GLY A 156 -1.61 3.72 -6.17
N ALA A 157 -1.20 4.05 -4.96
CA ALA A 157 0.20 4.32 -4.66
C ALA A 157 0.98 3.00 -4.49
N LYS A 158 2.24 2.99 -4.90
CA LYS A 158 3.22 1.95 -4.58
C LYS A 158 4.07 2.44 -3.41
N ILE A 159 4.22 1.61 -2.38
CA ILE A 159 5.03 1.92 -1.21
C ILE A 159 6.18 0.96 -1.05
N HIS A 160 7.30 1.46 -0.52
CA HIS A 160 8.38 0.66 0.02
C HIS A 160 8.31 0.68 1.54
N LEU A 161 8.34 -0.50 2.17
CA LEU A 161 8.45 -0.63 3.61
C LEU A 161 9.74 -1.35 3.99
N SER A 162 10.37 -0.83 5.04
CA SER A 162 11.45 -1.48 5.75
C SER A 162 10.97 -2.00 7.10
N LEU A 163 11.29 -3.25 7.41
CA LEU A 163 11.05 -3.84 8.73
C LEU A 163 12.36 -3.95 9.52
N VAL A 164 12.40 -3.32 10.69
CA VAL A 164 13.51 -3.37 11.65
C VAL A 164 12.90 -3.75 13.00
N ASP A 165 13.31 -4.90 13.55
CA ASP A 165 12.87 -5.40 14.86
C ASP A 165 11.34 -5.41 15.07
N GLY A 166 10.60 -5.62 13.98
CA GLY A 166 9.14 -5.65 13.97
C GLY A 166 8.46 -4.29 13.81
N PHE A 167 9.22 -3.20 13.73
CA PHE A 167 8.75 -1.85 13.38
C PHE A 167 8.82 -1.63 11.87
N SER A 168 7.73 -1.10 11.32
CA SER A 168 7.57 -0.79 9.92
C SER A 168 7.93 0.67 9.66
N PHE A 169 8.90 0.91 8.79
CA PHE A 169 9.31 2.24 8.33
C PHE A 169 8.88 2.44 6.90
N LEU A 170 8.22 3.55 6.64
CA LEU A 170 7.77 3.94 5.32
C LEU A 170 8.86 4.77 4.64
N ASP A 171 9.60 4.16 3.72
CA ASP A 171 10.72 4.82 3.06
C ASP A 171 10.29 5.61 1.83
N THR A 172 9.36 5.05 1.06
CA THR A 172 8.91 5.66 -0.20
C THR A 172 7.42 5.47 -0.36
N ILE A 173 6.72 6.55 -0.74
CA ILE A 173 5.39 6.49 -1.32
C ILE A 173 5.44 7.16 -2.69
N SER A 174 5.26 6.37 -3.74
CA SER A 174 5.15 6.88 -5.10
C SER A 174 3.80 6.55 -5.70
N TRP A 175 3.31 7.41 -6.57
CA TRP A 175 2.15 7.08 -7.41
C TRP A 175 2.61 6.36 -8.67
N ASP A 176 3.81 6.65 -9.15
CA ASP A 176 4.38 6.00 -10.31
C ASP A 176 5.03 4.67 -9.93
N ALA A 177 4.98 3.72 -10.85
CA ALA A 177 5.65 2.45 -10.66
C ALA A 177 7.17 2.66 -10.70
N PHE A 178 7.86 2.31 -9.62
CA PHE A 178 9.33 2.31 -9.56
C PHE A 178 9.87 0.89 -9.52
N HIS A 179 11.08 0.69 -10.02
CA HIS A 179 11.79 -0.59 -9.93
C HIS A 179 12.52 -0.67 -8.59
N GLU A 180 12.05 -1.56 -7.71
CA GLU A 180 12.53 -1.68 -6.33
C GLU A 180 14.04 -1.91 -6.22
N GLY A 181 14.60 -2.67 -7.17
CA GLY A 181 16.03 -2.99 -7.19
C GLY A 181 16.94 -1.78 -7.39
N ASN A 182 16.44 -0.65 -7.89
CA ASN A 182 17.28 0.52 -8.16
C ASN A 182 17.49 1.41 -6.92
N HIS A 183 16.70 1.18 -5.87
CA HIS A 183 16.67 2.03 -4.67
C HIS A 183 17.24 1.35 -3.42
N LEU A 184 17.81 0.15 -3.54
CA LEU A 184 18.28 -0.60 -2.38
C LEU A 184 19.38 0.14 -1.61
N SER A 185 20.32 0.77 -2.30
CA SER A 185 21.38 1.57 -1.69
C SER A 185 20.79 2.74 -0.89
N GLU A 186 19.81 3.45 -1.46
CA GLU A 186 19.09 4.54 -0.81
C GLU A 186 18.39 4.06 0.48
N TYR A 187 17.70 2.92 0.44
CA TYR A 187 17.03 2.36 1.62
C TYR A 187 18.01 1.99 2.74
N VAL A 188 19.18 1.44 2.39
CA VAL A 188 20.23 1.11 3.35
C VAL A 188 20.89 2.37 3.92
N GLU A 189 21.12 3.41 3.12
CA GLU A 189 21.62 4.68 3.63
C GLU A 189 20.58 5.37 4.54
N ASN A 190 19.29 5.27 4.22
CA ASN A 190 18.21 5.73 5.10
C ASN A 190 18.18 4.97 6.43
N TYR A 191 18.51 3.67 6.45
CA TYR A 191 18.73 2.95 7.71
C TYR A 191 19.90 3.54 8.49
N LYS A 192 21.06 3.71 7.86
CA LYS A 192 22.24 4.28 8.53
C LYS A 192 21.97 5.67 9.07
N LYS A 193 21.27 6.53 8.33
CA LYS A 193 20.88 7.86 8.79
C LYS A 193 19.98 7.80 10.04
N ARG A 194 19.11 6.80 10.14
CA ARG A 194 18.18 6.62 11.27
C ARG A 194 18.84 6.01 12.51
N PHE A 195 19.72 5.03 12.33
CA PHE A 195 20.28 4.24 13.44
C PHE A 195 21.76 4.54 13.74
N GLY A 196 22.46 5.26 12.86
CA GLY A 196 23.87 5.61 12.99
C GLY A 196 24.85 4.57 12.42
N PHE A 197 24.38 3.38 12.06
CA PHE A 197 25.21 2.27 11.58
C PHE A 197 24.55 1.50 10.42
N TYR A 198 25.34 0.72 9.67
CA TYR A 198 24.81 -0.15 8.61
C TYR A 198 24.22 -1.45 9.18
N PRO A 199 23.15 -1.99 8.58
CA PRO A 199 22.57 -3.24 9.06
C PRO A 199 23.53 -4.41 8.78
N ALA A 200 23.68 -5.33 9.73
CA ALA A 200 24.51 -6.52 9.52
C ALA A 200 23.99 -7.45 8.41
N LYS A 201 22.66 -7.53 8.26
CA LYS A 201 21.97 -8.39 7.28
C LYS A 201 20.75 -7.71 6.69
N VAL A 202 20.63 -7.79 5.36
CA VAL A 202 19.47 -7.32 4.57
C VAL A 202 18.76 -8.52 3.97
N LEU A 203 17.46 -8.64 4.25
CA LEU A 203 16.56 -9.61 3.63
C LEU A 203 15.66 -8.88 2.64
N ALA A 204 15.68 -9.25 1.38
CA ALA A 204 14.90 -8.58 0.35
C ALA A 204 14.42 -9.57 -0.72
N ASP A 205 13.44 -9.13 -1.49
CA ASP A 205 12.89 -9.91 -2.60
C ASP A 205 13.91 -10.12 -3.73
N LYS A 206 13.68 -11.10 -4.63
CA LYS A 206 14.62 -11.40 -5.72
C LYS A 206 14.91 -10.19 -6.61
N ILE A 207 13.92 -9.30 -6.79
CA ILE A 207 14.05 -8.08 -7.61
C ILE A 207 15.11 -7.12 -7.08
N TYR A 208 15.41 -7.16 -5.79
CA TYR A 208 16.45 -6.35 -5.15
C TYR A 208 17.85 -6.91 -5.35
N CYS A 209 17.98 -8.16 -5.79
CA CYS A 209 19.24 -8.91 -5.75
C CYS A 209 20.08 -8.75 -7.03
N THR A 210 20.21 -7.52 -7.54
CA THR A 210 20.99 -7.17 -8.74
C THR A 210 22.50 -7.31 -8.49
N ARG A 211 23.30 -7.37 -9.57
CA ARG A 211 24.77 -7.45 -9.47
C ARG A 211 25.36 -6.21 -8.77
N GLU A 212 24.85 -5.04 -9.14
CA GLU A 212 25.24 -3.75 -8.55
C GLU A 212 24.95 -3.71 -7.05
N ASN A 213 23.74 -4.08 -6.64
CA ASN A 213 23.35 -4.11 -5.23
C ASN A 213 24.20 -5.10 -4.41
N ARG A 214 24.52 -6.25 -4.98
CA ARG A 214 25.39 -7.23 -4.32
C ARG A 214 26.80 -6.71 -4.11
N LYS A 215 27.38 -6.07 -5.12
CA LYS A 215 28.70 -5.46 -5.03
C LYS A 215 28.69 -4.37 -3.96
N TRP A 216 27.76 -3.44 -4.06
CA TRP A 216 27.63 -2.32 -3.12
C TRP A 216 27.44 -2.77 -1.66
N LEU A 217 26.61 -3.80 -1.41
CA LEU A 217 26.43 -4.36 -0.07
C LEU A 217 27.70 -5.05 0.44
N LYS A 218 28.41 -5.78 -0.43
CA LYS A 218 29.66 -6.45 -0.09
C LYS A 218 30.74 -5.44 0.30
N ASP A 219 30.85 -4.35 -0.45
CA ASP A 219 31.81 -3.26 -0.20
C ASP A 219 31.59 -2.61 1.18
N LYS A 220 30.36 -2.66 1.71
CA LYS A 220 29.99 -2.15 3.04
C LYS A 220 29.92 -3.24 4.12
N ASN A 221 30.40 -4.45 3.84
CA ASN A 221 30.36 -5.61 4.74
C ASN A 221 28.94 -6.00 5.21
N ILE A 222 27.92 -5.77 4.38
CA ILE A 222 26.52 -6.10 4.67
C ILE A 222 26.17 -7.45 4.04
N LYS A 223 25.64 -8.38 4.85
CA LYS A 223 25.22 -9.71 4.35
C LYS A 223 23.87 -9.61 3.65
N LEU A 224 23.82 -9.92 2.36
CA LEU A 224 22.56 -10.06 1.61
C LEU A 224 22.00 -11.48 1.76
N ALA A 225 20.77 -11.57 2.23
CA ALA A 225 20.05 -12.81 2.45
C ALA A 225 19.35 -13.27 1.16
N ALA A 226 20.13 -13.69 0.16
CA ALA A 226 19.64 -14.09 -1.16
C ALA A 226 20.42 -15.27 -1.76
N LYS A 227 19.79 -16.00 -2.68
CA LYS A 227 20.48 -17.07 -3.43
C LYS A 227 21.74 -16.52 -4.13
N PRO A 228 22.87 -17.24 -4.14
CA PRO A 228 24.06 -16.82 -4.90
C PRO A 228 23.75 -16.73 -6.39
N LEU A 229 24.50 -15.90 -7.12
CA LEU A 229 24.42 -15.91 -8.59
C LEU A 229 25.08 -17.18 -9.13
N GLY A 230 24.46 -17.82 -10.12
CA GLY A 230 25.00 -19.02 -10.78
C GLY A 230 24.54 -20.33 -10.15
N ARG A 231 25.19 -21.44 -10.55
CA ARG A 231 24.93 -22.78 -10.01
C ARG A 231 25.47 -22.84 -8.57
N PRO A 232 24.62 -23.02 -7.54
CA PRO A 232 25.09 -23.05 -6.17
C PRO A 232 25.92 -24.32 -5.92
N SER A 233 27.09 -24.17 -5.30
CA SER A 233 27.83 -25.30 -4.71
C SER A 233 27.05 -25.86 -3.51
N ALA A 234 27.11 -27.17 -3.25
CA ALA A 234 26.36 -27.83 -2.17
C ALA A 234 26.55 -27.20 -0.77
N LYS A 235 27.72 -26.61 -0.47
CA LYS A 235 27.97 -25.88 0.80
C LYS A 235 27.27 -24.52 0.91
N ALA A 236 26.97 -23.86 -0.21
CA ALA A 236 26.25 -22.58 -0.23
C ALA A 236 24.74 -22.75 0.03
N VAL A 237 24.26 -23.99 -0.02
CA VAL A 237 22.89 -24.43 0.25
C VAL A 237 22.65 -24.59 1.78
N GLU A 238 23.67 -24.44 2.63
CA GLU A 238 23.50 -24.60 4.08
C GLU A 238 23.17 -23.26 4.78
N ASN A 239 23.74 -22.15 4.27
CA ASN A 239 23.45 -20.77 4.71
C ASN A 239 22.15 -20.21 4.10
N HIS A 240 21.13 -21.05 3.97
CA HIS A 240 19.85 -20.64 3.43
C HIS A 240 19.04 -19.82 4.42
N VAL A 241 18.57 -18.67 3.94
CA VAL A 241 17.41 -17.99 4.49
C VAL A 241 16.23 -18.95 4.34
N ARG A 242 15.70 -19.46 5.45
CA ARG A 242 14.46 -20.22 5.41
C ARG A 242 13.37 -19.29 4.87
N PRO A 243 12.46 -19.75 3.99
CA PRO A 243 11.35 -18.93 3.48
C PRO A 243 10.60 -18.17 4.58
N GLY A 244 10.57 -18.72 5.79
CA GLY A 244 9.97 -18.13 6.98
C GLY A 244 10.58 -16.81 7.49
N GLU A 245 11.82 -16.47 7.14
CA GLU A 245 12.46 -15.23 7.63
C GLU A 245 11.83 -13.96 7.02
N ARG A 246 11.09 -14.08 5.91
CA ARG A 246 10.35 -12.97 5.29
C ARG A 246 8.89 -12.87 5.75
N ASN A 247 8.36 -13.91 6.38
CA ASN A 247 6.99 -13.92 6.87
C ASN A 247 6.61 -12.70 7.72
N PRO A 248 7.50 -12.08 8.52
CA PRO A 248 7.13 -10.89 9.29
C PRO A 248 6.65 -9.71 8.45
N ILE A 249 7.30 -9.40 7.32
CA ILE A 249 6.90 -8.24 6.49
C ILE A 249 5.60 -8.53 5.72
N GLU A 250 5.43 -9.77 5.24
CA GLU A 250 4.20 -10.22 4.61
C GLU A 250 3.02 -10.19 5.60
N GLY A 251 3.26 -10.62 6.83
CA GLY A 251 2.31 -10.53 7.93
C GLY A 251 1.91 -9.08 8.23
N LYS A 252 2.87 -8.15 8.25
CA LYS A 252 2.58 -6.70 8.42
C LYS A 252 1.75 -6.14 7.27
N PHE A 253 2.03 -6.51 6.02
CA PHE A 253 1.16 -6.12 4.91
C PHE A 253 -0.24 -6.75 5.00
N GLY A 254 -0.34 -8.01 5.44
CA GLY A 254 -1.61 -8.67 5.70
C GLY A 254 -2.44 -7.92 6.74
N GLN A 255 -1.83 -7.56 7.88
CA GLN A 255 -2.45 -6.74 8.92
C GLN A 255 -2.88 -5.38 8.37
N ALA A 256 -1.98 -4.66 7.69
CA ALA A 256 -2.26 -3.36 7.11
C ALA A 256 -3.47 -3.39 6.15
N LYS A 257 -3.51 -4.41 5.28
CA LYS A 257 -4.55 -4.54 4.25
C LYS A 257 -5.88 -5.00 4.83
N ASN A 258 -5.89 -6.02 5.68
CA ASN A 258 -7.11 -6.65 6.15
C ASN A 258 -7.72 -5.96 7.38
N ALA A 259 -6.89 -5.55 8.35
CA ALA A 259 -7.38 -4.95 9.60
C ALA A 259 -7.49 -3.42 9.51
N TYR A 260 -6.57 -2.75 8.82
CA TYR A 260 -6.47 -1.29 8.82
C TYR A 260 -6.86 -0.63 7.47
N GLY A 261 -7.31 -1.42 6.49
CA GLY A 261 -7.90 -0.90 5.26
C GLY A 261 -6.90 -0.39 4.21
N MET A 262 -5.63 -0.79 4.26
CA MET A 262 -4.64 -0.43 3.22
C MET A 262 -4.97 -1.02 1.84
N ASN A 263 -5.89 -1.98 1.77
CA ASN A 263 -6.43 -2.51 0.51
C ASN A 263 -7.46 -1.61 -0.16
N ARG A 264 -7.93 -0.53 0.51
CA ARG A 264 -8.94 0.38 0.00
C ARG A 264 -8.84 1.76 0.67
N ILE A 265 -7.93 2.59 0.19
CA ILE A 265 -7.77 3.97 0.67
C ILE A 265 -8.98 4.81 0.21
N ARG A 266 -9.66 5.50 1.12
CA ARG A 266 -10.90 6.27 0.80
C ARG A 266 -10.65 7.76 0.57
N ALA A 267 -9.54 8.30 1.05
CA ALA A 267 -9.11 9.67 0.76
C ALA A 267 -9.05 9.92 -0.75
N ARG A 268 -9.38 11.12 -1.22
CA ARG A 268 -9.47 11.41 -2.68
C ARG A 268 -8.35 12.29 -3.21
N LEU A 269 -7.59 12.96 -2.34
CA LEU A 269 -6.50 13.85 -2.74
C LEU A 269 -5.17 13.11 -2.55
N LYS A 270 -4.18 13.45 -3.39
CA LYS A 270 -2.85 12.83 -3.38
C LYS A 270 -2.24 12.84 -1.97
N HIS A 271 -2.21 14.02 -1.33
CA HIS A 271 -1.61 14.20 -0.02
C HIS A 271 -2.42 13.52 1.10
N THR A 272 -3.75 13.60 1.08
CA THR A 272 -4.57 12.94 2.11
C THR A 272 -4.52 11.42 2.01
N SER A 273 -4.41 10.86 0.80
CA SER A 273 -4.16 9.43 0.61
C SER A 273 -2.79 9.03 1.15
N GLN A 274 -1.75 9.83 0.93
CA GLN A 274 -0.41 9.59 1.50
C GLN A 274 -0.43 9.65 3.03
N SER A 275 -1.07 10.66 3.62
CA SER A 275 -1.25 10.76 5.07
C SER A 275 -2.01 9.57 5.63
N TRP A 276 -3.08 9.10 4.96
CA TRP A 276 -3.83 7.92 5.39
C TRP A 276 -2.93 6.67 5.42
N ILE A 277 -2.16 6.45 4.35
CA ILE A 277 -1.21 5.32 4.28
C ILE A 277 -0.18 5.41 5.42
N ALA A 278 0.40 6.60 5.65
CA ALA A 278 1.36 6.82 6.73
C ALA A 278 0.73 6.57 8.12
N SER A 279 -0.51 7.01 8.35
CA SER A 279 -1.24 6.76 9.59
C SER A 279 -1.47 5.27 9.84
N ILE A 280 -1.75 4.47 8.80
CA ILE A 280 -1.85 3.01 8.96
C ILE A 280 -0.51 2.43 9.45
N ILE A 281 0.61 2.86 8.86
CA ILE A 281 1.94 2.41 9.30
C ILE A 281 2.24 2.83 10.75
N LEU A 282 1.87 4.06 11.11
CA LEU A 282 1.99 4.55 12.49
C LEU A 282 1.21 3.65 13.47
N VAL A 283 -0.04 3.32 13.15
CA VAL A 283 -0.88 2.44 13.97
C VAL A 283 -0.24 1.05 14.11
N LEU A 284 0.33 0.48 13.05
CA LEU A 284 1.03 -0.81 13.13
C LEU A 284 2.23 -0.79 14.09
N ASN A 285 2.93 0.34 14.16
CA ASN A 285 4.04 0.54 15.08
C ASN A 285 3.56 0.75 16.51
N LEU A 286 2.50 1.54 16.72
CA LEU A 286 1.90 1.76 18.04
C LEU A 286 1.38 0.46 18.65
N VAL A 287 0.73 -0.41 17.86
CA VAL A 287 0.27 -1.73 18.33
C VAL A 287 1.45 -2.61 18.73
N LYS A 288 2.57 -2.55 17.99
CA LYS A 288 3.79 -3.28 18.37
C LYS A 288 4.40 -2.73 19.65
N LEU A 289 4.48 -1.41 19.81
CA LEU A 289 4.95 -0.75 21.03
C LEU A 289 4.09 -1.16 22.24
N ALA A 290 2.76 -1.10 22.10
CA ALA A 290 1.85 -1.50 23.17
C ALA A 290 2.04 -2.96 23.59
N GLY A 291 2.20 -3.87 22.62
CA GLY A 291 2.49 -5.28 22.91
C GLY A 291 3.83 -5.50 23.64
N MET A 292 4.85 -4.70 23.32
CA MET A 292 6.14 -4.76 24.03
C MET A 292 6.04 -4.18 25.45
N ALA A 293 5.33 -3.07 25.62
CA ALA A 293 5.14 -2.43 26.92
C ALA A 293 4.43 -3.36 27.92
N LEU A 294 3.42 -4.11 27.47
CA LEU A 294 2.73 -5.11 28.29
C LEU A 294 3.69 -6.22 28.76
N ALA A 295 4.59 -6.69 27.89
CA ALA A 295 5.60 -7.66 28.27
C ALA A 295 6.57 -7.08 29.32
N CYS A 296 7.03 -5.83 29.13
CA CYS A 296 7.89 -5.15 30.09
C CYS A 296 7.22 -4.94 31.46
N LEU A 297 5.93 -4.59 31.48
CA LEU A 297 5.16 -4.47 32.72
C LEU A 297 5.04 -5.83 33.42
N GLY A 298 4.78 -6.91 32.67
CA GLY A 298 4.78 -8.28 33.20
C GLY A 298 6.11 -8.68 33.83
N PHE A 299 7.24 -8.39 33.17
CA PHE A 299 8.58 -8.64 33.72
C PHE A 299 8.83 -7.80 34.99
N SER A 300 8.48 -6.52 35.00
CA SER A 300 8.63 -5.66 36.18
C SER A 300 7.75 -6.09 37.35
N ALA A 301 6.55 -6.63 37.08
CA ALA A 301 5.67 -7.19 38.09
C ALA A 301 6.22 -8.52 38.62
N GLN A 302 6.80 -9.35 37.76
CA GLN A 302 7.43 -10.61 38.15
C GLN A 302 8.69 -10.38 38.99
N GLU A 303 9.52 -9.37 38.68
CA GLU A 303 10.64 -8.95 39.53
C GLU A 303 10.20 -8.45 40.91
N LYS A 304 9.03 -7.79 41.01
CA LYS A 304 8.47 -7.38 42.31
C LYS A 304 7.83 -8.54 43.09
N LEU A 305 7.26 -9.52 42.40
CA LEU A 305 6.64 -10.69 43.01
C LEU A 305 7.68 -11.72 43.49
N ASN A 306 8.81 -11.86 42.79
CA ASN A 306 9.87 -12.83 43.13
C ASN A 306 10.43 -12.68 44.57
N PRO A 307 10.81 -11.47 45.05
CA PRO A 307 11.27 -11.30 46.42
C PRO A 307 10.15 -11.49 47.45
N ALA A 308 8.90 -11.13 47.12
CA ALA A 308 7.75 -11.37 48.00
C ALA A 308 7.44 -12.87 48.16
N PHE A 309 7.58 -13.65 47.08
CA PHE A 309 7.43 -15.11 47.09
C PHE A 309 8.58 -15.80 47.83
N HIS A 310 9.82 -15.33 47.64
CA HIS A 310 10.98 -15.84 48.38
C HIS A 310 10.87 -15.55 49.89
N ASN A 311 10.41 -14.35 50.27
CA ASN A 311 10.22 -14.00 51.67
C ASN A 311 9.12 -14.83 52.33
N THR A 312 7.99 -15.06 51.64
CA THR A 312 6.91 -15.93 52.17
C THR A 312 7.35 -17.39 52.27
N LEU A 313 8.06 -17.93 51.27
CA LEU A 313 8.65 -19.27 51.35
C LEU A 313 9.67 -19.39 52.49
N ASN A 314 10.52 -18.39 52.69
CA ASN A 314 11.48 -18.37 53.80
C ASN A 314 10.77 -18.33 55.14
N VAL A 315 9.71 -17.52 55.31
CA VAL A 315 8.90 -17.51 56.54
C VAL A 315 8.28 -18.89 56.79
N ILE A 316 7.70 -19.52 55.77
CA ILE A 316 7.11 -20.87 55.89
C ILE A 316 8.18 -21.90 56.25
N LEU A 317 9.34 -21.88 55.60
CA LEU A 317 10.47 -22.77 55.92
C LEU A 317 11.01 -22.55 57.33
N THR A 318 11.02 -21.30 57.81
CA THR A 318 11.45 -20.97 59.18
C THR A 318 10.45 -21.50 60.21
N VAL A 319 9.15 -21.33 59.96
CA VAL A 319 8.08 -21.91 60.79
C VAL A 319 8.17 -23.44 60.81
N PHE A 320 8.42 -24.09 59.68
CA PHE A 320 8.64 -25.54 59.62
C PHE A 320 9.90 -25.99 60.37
N LYS A 321 11.00 -25.23 60.32
CA LYS A 321 12.21 -25.48 61.12
C LYS A 321 11.94 -25.38 62.62
N ILE A 322 11.24 -24.34 63.07
CA ILE A 322 10.88 -24.15 64.49
C ILE A 322 9.98 -25.29 64.97
N LYS A 323 8.98 -25.70 64.16
CA LYS A 323 8.09 -26.81 64.49
C LYS A 323 8.84 -28.15 64.59
N ASN A 324 9.85 -28.37 63.73
CA ASN A 324 10.69 -29.55 63.77
C ASN A 324 11.79 -29.51 64.86
N GLN A 325 12.24 -28.33 65.31
CA GLN A 325 13.14 -28.18 66.46
C GLN A 325 12.42 -28.48 67.78
N SER A 326 11.18 -28.01 67.98
CA SER A 326 10.41 -28.35 69.19
C SER A 326 10.15 -29.86 69.34
N LYS A 327 10.10 -30.60 68.23
CA LYS A 327 9.99 -32.07 68.23
C LYS A 327 11.29 -32.81 68.57
N ARG A 328 12.46 -32.15 68.47
CA ARG A 328 13.75 -32.72 68.87
C ARG A 328 14.10 -32.43 70.33
N GLU A 329 13.62 -31.32 70.89
CA GLU A 329 13.84 -30.98 72.31
C GLU A 329 12.89 -31.72 73.27
N SER A 330 11.74 -32.20 72.79
CA SER A 330 10.80 -33.00 73.59
C SER A 330 11.15 -34.50 73.71
N GLY A 331 12.37 -34.91 73.33
CA GLY A 331 12.77 -36.32 73.23
C GLY A 331 14.02 -36.72 74.03
N LEU A 332 14.52 -35.89 74.94
CA LEU A 332 15.77 -36.15 75.67
C LEU A 332 15.76 -35.56 77.10
N ALA A 333 14.89 -36.07 77.96
CA ALA A 333 15.05 -36.03 79.42
C ALA A 333 14.05 -36.99 80.08
N LEU A 334 14.40 -38.28 80.20
CA LEU A 334 14.02 -39.17 81.30
C LEU A 334 14.96 -40.39 81.24
N LEU A 335 16.21 -40.16 81.64
CA LEU A 335 17.06 -41.22 82.19
C LEU A 335 17.20 -40.95 83.69
N THR A 336 16.91 -42.01 84.46
CA THR A 336 17.53 -42.36 85.75
C THR A 336 17.31 -41.43 86.95
N TYR A 337 16.52 -41.89 87.91
CA TYR A 337 16.89 -41.80 89.32
C TYR A 337 16.96 -43.22 89.89
N ALA A 338 18.12 -43.56 90.42
CA ALA A 338 18.40 -44.75 91.20
C ALA A 338 18.18 -44.46 92.69
N ALA A 339 17.57 -45.42 93.38
CA ALA A 339 17.92 -45.85 94.75
C ALA A 339 17.39 -47.29 94.91
#